data_AF-A0AA36FDE7-F1
#
_entry.id   AF-A0AA36FDE7-F1
#
_cell.length_a   1.000
_cell.length_b   1.000
_cell.length_c   1.000
_cell.angle_alpha   90.00
_cell.angle_beta   90.00
_cell.angle_gamma   90.00
#
_symmetry.space_group_name_H-M   'P 1'
#
loop_
_entity.id
_entity.type
_entity.pdbx_description
1 polymer ?
#
loop_
_entity_poly.entity_id
_entity_poly.type
_entity_poly.pdbx_seq_one_letter_code
_entity_poly.pdbx_strand_id
1 'polypeptide(L)'
;MENLCESTKHYAETTNKLGKKSLIRTMTYNGEAVSLDDFKVNSELSEKLKYMCDNILEEYEEKMIELFRRLDIKDHGTRLCRDVMRVCTSDDMEIEMPKAPLKKDVVEAAEAKRKASSEESDEDDKSDEETDDEDDNDDDDDDDDDKNKDKKKNEEL
;
A
#
# COMPACT_ATOMS: atom_id res chain seq x y z
N MET A 1 7.22 -2.96 5.21
CA MET A 1 7.31 -2.43 3.82
C MET A 1 8.77 -2.23 3.42
N GLU A 2 9.56 -3.30 3.44
CA GLU A 2 10.98 -3.24 3.82
C GLU A 2 11.90 -2.47 2.85
N ASN A 3 11.65 -2.55 1.54
CA ASN A 3 12.50 -1.93 0.53
C ASN A 3 12.08 -0.51 0.11
N LEU A 4 10.97 0.02 0.64
CA LEU A 4 10.40 1.30 0.20
C LEU A 4 11.39 2.45 0.39
N CYS A 5 12.03 2.50 1.56
CA CYS A 5 12.94 3.56 1.95
C CYS A 5 14.29 3.51 1.23
N GLU A 6 14.66 2.39 0.59
CA GLU A 6 15.83 2.37 -0.29
C GLU A 6 15.70 3.28 -1.51
N SER A 7 14.47 3.54 -1.96
CA SER A 7 14.21 4.41 -3.12
C SER A 7 14.58 5.88 -2.89
N THR A 8 14.77 6.29 -1.62
CA THR A 8 15.18 7.65 -1.23
C THR A 8 16.53 8.08 -1.80
N LYS A 9 17.42 7.12 -2.13
CA LYS A 9 18.70 7.38 -2.82
C LYS A 9 18.56 7.96 -4.23
N HIS A 10 17.35 7.96 -4.77
CA HIS A 10 17.01 8.49 -6.09
C HIS A 10 16.34 9.87 -6.02
N TYR A 11 16.65 10.66 -4.98
CA TYR A 11 16.19 12.03 -4.82
C TYR A 11 17.36 13.00 -4.63
N ALA A 12 17.21 14.21 -5.17
CA ALA A 12 18.12 15.33 -5.00
C ALA A 12 17.38 16.53 -4.39
N GLU A 13 18.12 17.42 -3.73
CA GLU A 13 17.58 18.70 -3.26
C GLU A 13 17.41 19.66 -4.44
N THR A 14 16.29 20.38 -4.46
CA THR A 14 15.95 21.41 -5.44
C THR A 14 15.25 22.57 -4.72
N THR A 15 14.95 23.64 -5.46
CA THR A 15 14.13 24.76 -4.98
C THR A 15 12.82 24.78 -5.73
N ASN A 16 11.69 24.84 -5.03
CA ASN A 16 10.38 24.92 -5.67
C ASN A 16 10.08 26.33 -6.22
N LYS A 17 8.95 26.48 -6.92
CA LYS A 17 8.49 27.75 -7.51
C LYS A 17 8.34 28.91 -6.49
N LEU A 18 8.29 28.59 -5.18
CA LEU A 18 8.14 29.53 -4.07
C LEU A 18 9.46 29.83 -3.33
N GLY A 19 10.60 29.37 -3.85
CA GLY A 19 11.90 29.58 -3.20
C GLY A 19 12.19 28.68 -1.99
N LYS A 20 11.30 27.73 -1.67
CA LYS A 20 11.50 26.77 -0.58
C LYS A 20 12.34 25.57 -1.06
N LYS A 21 13.16 25.00 -0.17
CA LYS A 21 13.80 23.68 -0.36
C LYS A 21 12.73 22.63 -0.68
N SER A 22 13.02 21.75 -1.62
CA SER A 22 12.14 20.67 -2.07
C SER A 22 12.98 19.50 -2.58
N LEU A 23 12.33 18.36 -2.85
CA LEU A 23 12.98 17.18 -3.43
C LEU A 23 12.55 16.98 -4.88
N ILE A 24 13.46 16.44 -5.69
CA ILE A 24 13.20 16.03 -7.09
C ILE A 24 13.74 14.62 -7.29
N ARG A 25 12.98 13.78 -8.00
CA ARG A 25 13.39 12.39 -8.27
C ARG A 25 14.35 12.33 -9.45
N THR A 26 15.46 11.61 -9.30
CA THR A 26 16.56 11.52 -10.27
C THR A 26 16.51 10.27 -11.14
N MET A 27 15.58 9.34 -10.86
CA MET A 27 15.34 8.15 -11.67
C MET A 27 13.84 7.91 -11.89
N THR A 28 13.47 7.32 -13.02
CA THR A 28 12.09 6.92 -13.33
C THR A 28 11.64 5.74 -12.45
N TYR A 29 10.34 5.40 -12.49
CA TYR A 29 9.86 4.17 -11.84
C TYR A 29 10.46 2.89 -12.45
N ASN A 30 10.94 2.96 -13.70
CA ASN A 30 11.56 1.85 -14.42
C ASN A 30 13.08 1.76 -14.16
N GLY A 31 13.65 2.62 -13.31
CA GLY A 31 15.08 2.65 -13.04
C GLY A 31 15.93 3.38 -14.09
N GLU A 32 15.34 4.17 -14.97
CA GLU A 32 16.08 4.98 -15.95
C GLU A 32 16.54 6.28 -15.29
N ALA A 33 17.81 6.66 -15.47
CA ALA A 33 18.34 7.92 -14.94
C ALA A 33 17.78 9.12 -15.72
N VAL A 34 17.36 10.16 -14.98
CA VAL A 34 16.96 11.43 -15.58
C VAL A 34 18.20 12.31 -15.75
N SER A 35 18.44 12.83 -16.95
CA SER A 35 19.46 13.87 -17.16
C SER A 35 19.06 15.11 -16.39
N LEU A 36 19.82 15.40 -15.34
CA LEU A 36 19.60 16.49 -14.41
C LEU A 36 20.89 17.30 -14.31
N ASP A 37 21.14 18.16 -15.30
CA ASP A 37 22.42 18.85 -15.47
C ASP A 37 22.80 19.75 -14.26
N ASP A 38 21.81 20.21 -13.49
CA ASP A 38 21.98 21.08 -12.33
C ASP A 38 21.82 20.39 -10.95
N PHE A 39 21.40 19.12 -10.87
CA PHE A 39 21.03 18.49 -9.59
C PHE A 39 22.01 17.42 -9.14
N LYS A 40 22.68 17.67 -8.00
CA LYS A 40 23.57 16.70 -7.34
C LYS A 40 22.81 15.92 -6.27
N VAL A 41 22.76 14.59 -6.40
CA VAL A 41 22.39 13.70 -5.29
C VAL A 41 23.48 13.81 -4.22
N ASN A 42 23.11 14.17 -2.99
CA ASN A 42 24.01 14.22 -1.84
C ASN A 42 23.82 12.96 -0.99
N SER A 43 24.90 12.28 -0.61
CA SER A 43 24.85 11.08 0.26
C SER A 43 24.21 11.41 1.61
N GLU A 44 24.58 12.54 2.22
CA GLU A 44 24.03 12.99 3.50
C GLU A 44 22.51 13.24 3.42
N LEU A 45 22.04 13.77 2.29
CA LEU A 45 20.60 13.92 2.03
C LEU A 45 19.92 12.55 1.88
N SER A 46 20.52 11.64 1.12
CA SER A 46 20.00 10.28 0.93
C SER A 46 19.90 9.53 2.25
N GLU A 47 20.93 9.57 3.09
CA GLU A 47 20.97 8.93 4.40
C GLU A 47 19.92 9.53 5.34
N LYS A 48 19.79 10.86 5.36
CA LYS A 48 18.75 11.55 6.13
C LYS A 48 17.34 11.22 5.65
N LEU A 49 17.10 11.16 4.34
CA LEU A 49 15.81 10.80 3.77
C LEU A 49 15.46 9.34 4.07
N LYS A 50 16.43 8.43 3.96
CA LYS A 50 16.25 7.03 4.37
C LYS A 50 15.87 6.94 5.84
N TYR A 51 16.66 7.55 6.74
CA TYR A 51 16.38 7.53 8.18
C TYR A 51 14.99 8.07 8.54
N MET A 52 14.57 9.19 7.93
CA MET A 52 13.20 9.70 8.14
C MET A 52 12.13 8.75 7.62
N CYS A 53 12.35 8.12 6.47
CA CYS A 53 11.43 7.13 5.90
C CYS A 53 11.33 5.87 6.77
N ASP A 54 12.46 5.34 7.26
CA ASP A 54 12.52 4.16 8.12
C ASP A 54 11.71 4.42 9.42
N ASN A 55 11.96 5.55 10.11
CA ASN A 55 11.17 5.98 11.27
C ASN A 55 9.67 6.10 10.98
N ILE A 56 9.30 6.64 9.80
CA ILE A 56 7.90 6.79 9.38
C ILE A 56 7.23 5.43 9.19
N LEU A 57 7.93 4.44 8.63
CA LEU A 57 7.40 3.08 8.52
C LEU A 57 7.28 2.42 9.89
N GLU A 58 8.30 2.52 10.75
CA GLU A 58 8.26 1.94 12.11
C GLU A 58 7.07 2.45 12.94
N GLU A 59 6.68 3.73 12.82
CA GLU A 59 5.57 4.32 13.60
C GLU A 59 4.19 4.22 12.92
N TYR A 60 4.14 4.11 11.58
CA TYR A 60 2.89 4.24 10.80
C TYR A 60 2.58 3.07 9.85
N GLU A 61 3.41 2.03 9.70
CA GLU A 61 3.20 0.94 8.73
C GLU A 61 1.80 0.32 8.82
N GLU A 62 1.33 -0.08 10.01
CA GLU A 62 -0.01 -0.67 10.18
C GLU A 62 -1.14 0.29 9.73
N LYS A 63 -1.02 1.58 10.07
CA LYS A 63 -2.00 2.62 9.70
C LYS A 63 -1.94 2.92 8.20
N MET A 64 -0.77 2.82 7.58
CA MET A 64 -0.62 2.89 6.13
C MET A 64 -1.32 1.69 5.47
N ILE A 65 -1.14 0.46 5.97
CA ILE A 65 -1.82 -0.73 5.44
C ILE A 65 -3.34 -0.58 5.53
N GLU A 66 -3.87 -0.17 6.69
CA GLU A 66 -5.31 0.09 6.87
C GLU A 66 -5.82 1.19 5.91
N LEU A 67 -5.03 2.24 5.72
CA LEU A 67 -5.36 3.32 4.79
C LEU A 67 -5.38 2.85 3.33
N PHE A 68 -4.35 2.15 2.87
CA PHE A 68 -4.24 1.68 1.48
C PHE A 68 -5.22 0.54 1.15
N ARG A 69 -5.72 -0.20 2.15
CA ARG A 69 -6.83 -1.17 1.97
C ARG A 69 -8.19 -0.52 1.72
N ARG A 70 -8.37 0.77 2.03
CA ARG A 70 -9.62 1.50 1.78
C ARG A 70 -9.69 1.99 0.33
N LEU A 71 -10.56 1.35 -0.46
CA LEU A 71 -10.81 1.68 -1.87
C LEU A 71 -11.70 2.92 -2.06
N ASP A 72 -12.43 3.35 -1.03
CA ASP A 72 -13.27 4.56 -1.02
C ASP A 72 -12.45 5.87 -1.01
N ILE A 73 -11.17 5.78 -0.64
CA ILE A 73 -10.26 6.92 -0.52
C ILE A 73 -9.60 7.17 -1.87
N LYS A 74 -9.87 8.34 -2.47
CA LYS A 74 -9.30 8.75 -3.77
C LYS A 74 -7.87 9.27 -3.71
N ASP A 75 -7.45 9.75 -2.54
CA ASP A 75 -6.12 10.35 -2.32
C ASP A 75 -5.55 9.90 -0.97
N HIS A 76 -4.94 8.72 -1.00
CA HIS A 76 -4.21 8.17 0.14
C HIS A 76 -3.03 9.04 0.54
N GLY A 77 -2.41 9.78 -0.39
CA GLY A 77 -1.24 10.63 -0.12
C GLY A 77 -1.60 11.81 0.79
N THR A 78 -2.63 12.58 0.42
CA THR A 78 -3.17 13.66 1.26
C THR A 78 -3.66 13.13 2.60
N ARG A 79 -4.44 12.04 2.59
CA ARG A 79 -5.02 11.46 3.81
C ARG A 79 -3.93 10.96 4.77
N LEU A 80 -2.89 10.34 4.25
CA LEU A 80 -1.74 9.87 5.02
C LEU A 80 -0.96 11.04 5.63
N CYS A 81 -0.53 12.01 4.83
CA CYS A 81 0.35 13.06 5.31
C CYS A 81 -0.34 14.03 6.28
N ARG A 82 -1.61 14.36 6.02
CA ARG A 82 -2.37 15.36 6.80
C ARG A 82 -3.07 14.77 8.02
N ASP A 83 -3.78 13.66 7.88
CA ASP A 83 -4.72 13.21 8.91
C ASP A 83 -4.16 12.08 9.78
N VAL A 84 -3.40 11.16 9.16
CA VAL A 84 -2.76 10.02 9.85
C VAL A 84 -1.43 10.44 10.49
N MET A 85 -0.50 11.00 9.71
CA MET A 85 0.83 11.42 10.16
C MET A 85 0.88 12.85 10.70
N ARG A 86 0.00 13.73 10.23
CA ARG A 86 -0.10 15.15 10.64
C ARG A 86 1.18 15.96 10.44
N VAL A 87 1.97 15.63 9.41
CA VAL A 87 3.22 16.32 9.06
C VAL A 87 3.08 17.30 7.88
N CYS A 88 2.00 17.22 7.09
CA CYS A 88 1.67 18.21 6.05
C CYS A 88 0.64 19.25 6.55
N THR A 89 0.84 20.52 6.21
CA THR A 89 -0.21 21.55 6.30
C THR A 89 -1.05 21.60 5.02
N SER A 90 -2.17 22.33 5.02
CA SER A 90 -2.95 22.56 3.79
C SER A 90 -2.13 23.26 2.70
N ASP A 91 -1.34 24.27 3.05
CA ASP A 91 -0.47 25.01 2.13
C ASP A 91 0.58 24.08 1.47
N ASP A 92 1.09 23.08 2.19
CA ASP A 92 2.06 22.12 1.64
C ASP A 92 1.42 21.20 0.60
N MET A 93 0.11 20.92 0.71
CA MET A 93 -0.64 20.12 -0.27
C MET A 93 -0.94 20.87 -1.56
N GLU A 94 -0.98 22.21 -1.54
CA GLU A 94 -1.19 23.05 -2.73
C GLU A 94 0.09 23.21 -3.58
N ILE A 95 1.26 22.88 -3.01
CA ILE A 95 2.55 22.97 -3.69
C ILE A 95 2.80 21.68 -4.48
N GLU A 96 2.61 21.73 -5.80
CA GLU A 96 3.05 20.65 -6.70
C GLU A 96 4.52 20.30 -6.47
N MET A 97 4.81 19.02 -6.21
CA MET A 97 6.19 18.53 -6.16
C MET A 97 6.92 18.81 -7.49
N PRO A 98 8.21 19.22 -7.46
CA PRO A 98 9.02 19.39 -8.65
C PRO A 98 9.05 18.13 -9.51
N LYS A 99 8.49 18.23 -10.71
CA LYS A 99 8.58 17.19 -11.74
C LYS A 99 9.97 17.29 -12.37
N ALA A 100 10.68 16.17 -12.44
CA ALA A 100 11.97 16.12 -13.13
C ALA A 100 11.80 16.51 -14.61
N PRO A 101 12.73 17.27 -15.22
CA PRO A 101 12.75 17.55 -16.66
C PRO A 101 13.07 16.29 -17.47
N LEU A 102 12.15 15.35 -17.45
CA LEU A 102 12.09 14.18 -18.32
C LEU A 102 11.87 14.65 -19.76
N LYS A 103 12.58 14.04 -20.72
CA LYS A 103 12.25 14.22 -22.14
C LYS A 103 10.85 13.65 -22.40
N LYS A 104 10.08 14.27 -23.29
CA LYS A 104 8.65 13.95 -23.49
C LYS A 104 8.41 12.47 -23.81
N ASP A 105 9.28 11.89 -24.63
CA ASP A 105 9.34 10.47 -24.98
C ASP A 105 9.43 9.54 -23.75
N VAL A 106 10.18 9.93 -22.72
CA VAL A 106 10.29 9.17 -21.45
C VAL A 106 9.05 9.35 -20.57
N VAL A 107 8.44 10.55 -20.58
CA VAL A 107 7.18 10.81 -19.85
C VAL A 107 6.03 9.99 -20.46
N GLU A 108 5.82 10.11 -21.76
CA GLU A 108 4.74 9.44 -22.49
C GLU A 108 4.86 7.91 -22.38
N ALA A 109 6.07 7.35 -22.48
CA ALA A 109 6.31 5.93 -22.26
C ALA A 109 6.03 5.46 -20.82
N ALA A 110 6.31 6.30 -19.81
CA ALA A 110 6.04 5.99 -18.41
C ALA A 110 4.55 6.14 -18.05
N GLU A 111 3.86 7.14 -18.60
CA GLU A 111 2.42 7.37 -18.37
C GLU A 111 1.55 6.35 -19.11
N ALA A 112 1.92 5.95 -20.33
CA ALA A 112 1.23 4.88 -21.06
C ALA A 112 1.32 3.54 -20.31
N LYS A 113 2.51 3.18 -19.80
CA LYS A 113 2.69 1.96 -18.98
C LYS A 113 1.94 2.01 -17.65
N ARG A 114 1.78 3.19 -17.04
CA ARG A 114 0.95 3.36 -15.84
C ARG A 114 -0.52 3.07 -16.11
N LYS A 115 -1.07 3.54 -17.23
CA LYS A 115 -2.46 3.26 -17.62
C LYS A 115 -2.69 1.77 -17.88
N ALA A 116 -1.80 1.13 -18.65
CA ALA A 116 -1.86 -0.31 -18.87
C ALA A 116 -1.81 -1.10 -17.53
N SER A 117 -0.93 -0.73 -16.61
CA SER A 117 -0.84 -1.36 -15.28
C SER A 117 -2.03 -1.08 -14.35
N SER A 118 -2.94 -0.16 -14.69
CA SER A 118 -4.19 0.10 -13.96
C SER A 118 -5.43 -0.49 -14.64
N GLU A 119 -5.26 -1.12 -15.81
CA GLU A 119 -6.35 -1.72 -16.59
C GLU A 119 -6.35 -3.27 -16.49
N GLU A 120 -5.36 -3.88 -15.84
CA GLU A 120 -5.26 -5.35 -15.60
C GLU A 120 -5.73 -5.78 -14.18
N SER A 121 -6.71 -5.08 -13.58
CA SER A 121 -7.30 -5.47 -12.28
C SER A 121 -8.82 -5.61 -12.27
N ASP A 122 -9.47 -5.48 -13.43
CA ASP A 122 -10.93 -5.62 -13.60
C ASP A 122 -11.24 -6.73 -14.62
N GLU A 123 -11.14 -8.01 -14.22
CA GLU A 123 -11.89 -9.16 -14.77
C GLU A 123 -11.43 -10.48 -14.12
N ASP A 124 -12.13 -10.91 -13.06
CA ASP A 124 -12.54 -12.31 -12.77
C ASP A 124 -12.97 -12.45 -11.29
N ASP A 125 -14.15 -11.91 -10.97
CA ASP A 125 -14.96 -12.40 -9.85
C ASP A 125 -16.27 -12.97 -10.43
N LYS A 126 -16.22 -14.25 -10.81
CA LYS A 126 -17.41 -15.04 -11.10
C LYS A 126 -17.69 -15.91 -9.90
N SER A 127 -18.76 -15.54 -9.22
CA SER A 127 -19.54 -16.38 -8.34
C SER A 127 -19.99 -17.65 -9.08
N ASP A 128 -19.54 -18.81 -8.61
CA ASP A 128 -20.21 -20.08 -8.85
C ASP A 128 -20.78 -20.58 -7.51
N GLU A 129 -22.08 -20.35 -7.31
CA GLU A 129 -22.88 -21.18 -6.42
C GLU A 129 -23.26 -22.44 -7.22
N GLU A 130 -22.61 -23.57 -6.95
CA GLU A 130 -23.10 -24.88 -7.40
C GLU A 130 -23.48 -25.70 -6.16
N THR A 131 -24.76 -26.07 -6.11
CA THR A 131 -25.36 -26.97 -5.12
C THR A 131 -25.19 -28.41 -5.58
N ASP A 132 -24.54 -29.25 -4.77
CA ASP A 132 -24.53 -30.71 -4.94
C ASP A 132 -25.34 -31.35 -3.80
N ASP A 133 -26.57 -31.79 -4.10
CA ASP A 133 -27.44 -32.61 -3.26
C ASP A 133 -27.79 -33.92 -4.03
N GLU A 134 -27.78 -35.06 -3.31
CA GLU A 134 -28.51 -36.33 -3.60
C GLU A 134 -28.09 -37.11 -4.90
N ASP A 135 -28.09 -38.44 -5.07
CA ASP A 135 -28.49 -39.68 -4.34
C ASP A 135 -27.35 -40.74 -4.52
N ASP A 136 -27.22 -41.92 -3.88
CA ASP A 136 -27.61 -42.51 -2.58
C ASP A 136 -27.13 -44.01 -2.57
N ASN A 137 -27.43 -44.82 -1.53
CA ASN A 137 -27.36 -46.31 -1.41
C ASN A 137 -25.99 -46.96 -1.03
N ASP A 138 -25.91 -47.98 -0.16
CA ASP A 138 -26.79 -48.45 0.94
C ASP A 138 -26.04 -49.53 1.78
N ASP A 139 -26.77 -50.22 2.68
CA ASP A 139 -26.46 -51.47 3.42
C ASP A 139 -25.84 -51.33 4.83
N ASP A 140 -26.74 -51.11 5.81
CA ASP A 140 -27.03 -51.98 6.98
C ASP A 140 -25.91 -52.48 7.92
N ASP A 141 -26.05 -52.19 9.23
CA ASP A 141 -26.70 -53.14 10.16
C ASP A 141 -26.88 -52.57 11.59
N ASP A 142 -27.96 -53.00 12.23
CA ASP A 142 -28.53 -52.65 13.55
C ASP A 142 -27.59 -52.67 14.79
N ASP A 143 -27.89 -51.88 15.85
CA ASP A 143 -28.62 -52.41 17.03
C ASP A 143 -28.97 -51.35 18.11
N ASP A 144 -30.08 -51.63 18.82
CA ASP A 144 -30.69 -50.83 19.91
C ASP A 144 -29.87 -50.77 21.23
N ASP A 145 -30.11 -49.75 22.07
CA ASP A 145 -30.87 -49.90 23.35
C ASP A 145 -30.83 -48.61 24.23
N ASP A 146 -32.00 -48.01 24.47
CA ASP A 146 -32.25 -46.94 25.44
C ASP A 146 -32.16 -47.46 26.88
N LYS A 147 -31.37 -46.80 27.77
CA LYS A 147 -31.70 -46.65 29.22
C LYS A 147 -31.30 -45.31 29.84
N ASN A 148 -32.27 -44.41 29.87
CA ASN A 148 -32.45 -43.36 30.90
C ASN A 148 -32.15 -43.82 32.35
N LYS A 149 -31.33 -43.06 33.12
CA LYS A 149 -31.52 -42.95 34.59
C LYS A 149 -30.87 -41.75 35.31
N ASP A 150 -31.72 -40.85 35.81
CA ASP A 150 -31.40 -39.88 36.88
C ASP A 150 -30.85 -40.52 38.17
N LYS A 151 -29.83 -39.89 38.80
CA LYS A 151 -29.65 -39.94 40.28
C LYS A 151 -28.76 -38.87 40.96
N LYS A 152 -29.29 -37.66 41.05
CA LYS A 152 -29.31 -36.74 42.22
C LYS A 152 -28.48 -37.06 43.51
N LYS A 153 -27.48 -36.21 43.83
CA LYS A 153 -27.02 -35.66 45.16
C LYS A 153 -25.67 -34.95 44.93
N ASN A 154 -25.33 -33.71 45.35
CA ASN A 154 -25.70 -32.81 46.45
C ASN A 154 -25.05 -33.13 47.83
N GLU A 155 -24.67 -32.07 48.56
CA GLU A 155 -23.82 -31.98 49.80
C GLU A 155 -22.30 -32.00 49.49
N GLU A 156 -21.55 -30.88 49.60
CA GLU A 156 -21.14 -30.07 50.77
C GLU A 156 -20.06 -30.72 51.66
N LEU A 157 -18.80 -30.26 51.51
CA LEU A 157 -17.92 -29.72 52.57
C LEU A 157 -16.58 -29.22 51.99
#